data_AF-A0A960BJ10-F1
#
_entry.id   AF-A0A960BJ10-F1
#
_cell.length_a   1.000
_cell.length_b   1.000
_cell.length_c   1.000
_cell.angle_alpha   90.00
_cell.angle_beta   90.00
_cell.angle_gamma   90.00
#
_symmetry.space_group_name_H-M   'P 1'
#
loop_
_entity.id
_entity.type
_entity.pdbx_description
1 polymer ?
#
loop_
_entity_poly.entity_id
_entity_poly.type
_entity_poly.pdbx_seq_one_letter_code
_entity_poly.pdbx_strand_id
1 'polypeptide(L)'
;MEPLLPEVTPPPAATAEAVLAAITTAAPVHLGRFAELSAWVGAVQARASAVPFVSPRLVVFRPTDVPHEPPPQQNPVRHVLESTQHVNLLEAAYPTSAAVGNPGAVSQDAAPADDEVIAAQDLGAEVADRCIDEGSDLLLLGHADPSPDVGIAATLGHLLSLAPHEALGQPSGLSDEAWMVRLMAVRDALHEARSCPREPRPILGRLGQVGLAALTGFLVTSATRGVPVVLDGPATTTAAILAERLHPGASAWWVSGQLGSSAAQRAALAELEMEPLLRLGVDSDDGTGALLALPILRLAGDLLDADQR
;
A
#
# COMPACT_ATOMS: atom_id res chain seq x y z
N MET A 1 -17.30 -0.88 -23.24
CA MET A 1 -16.15 -0.06 -23.66
C MET A 1 -15.51 0.37 -22.36
N GLU A 2 -14.40 -0.27 -21.99
CA GLU A 2 -13.69 0.06 -20.75
C GLU A 2 -13.33 1.55 -20.79
N PRO A 3 -13.70 2.37 -19.78
CA PRO A 3 -13.30 3.77 -19.78
C PRO A 3 -11.78 3.82 -19.86
N LEU A 4 -11.24 4.64 -20.78
CA LEU A 4 -9.81 4.90 -20.81
C LEU A 4 -9.44 5.47 -19.44
N LEU A 5 -8.78 4.66 -18.62
CA LEU A 5 -8.30 5.12 -17.34
C LEU A 5 -7.26 6.23 -17.62
N PRO A 6 -7.29 7.36 -16.88
CA PRO A 6 -6.39 8.47 -17.13
C PRO A 6 -4.92 8.03 -17.02
N GLU A 7 -4.08 8.48 -17.94
CA GLU A 7 -2.65 8.13 -17.95
C GLU A 7 -1.96 8.71 -16.70
N VAL A 8 -1.19 7.88 -15.99
CA VAL A 8 -0.43 8.34 -14.82
C VAL A 8 0.87 8.96 -15.32
N THR A 9 1.05 10.25 -15.06
CA THR A 9 2.31 10.93 -15.33
C THR A 9 3.26 10.70 -14.16
N PRO A 10 4.46 10.12 -14.35
CA PRO A 10 5.41 9.95 -13.26
C PRO A 10 5.93 11.31 -12.77
N PRO A 11 6.42 11.40 -11.51
CA PRO A 11 7.04 12.62 -11.00
C PRO A 11 8.19 13.09 -11.90
N PRO A 12 8.41 14.41 -12.08
CA PRO A 12 9.42 14.91 -13.00
C PRO A 12 10.84 14.49 -12.61
N ALA A 13 11.47 13.63 -13.42
CA ALA A 13 12.83 13.16 -13.20
C ALA A 13 13.86 14.30 -13.12
N ALA A 14 13.68 15.34 -13.94
CA ALA A 14 14.54 16.54 -13.93
C ALA A 14 14.52 17.26 -12.57
N THR A 15 13.40 17.20 -11.84
CA THR A 15 13.30 17.78 -10.50
C THR A 15 14.09 16.94 -9.49
N ALA A 16 13.99 15.61 -9.55
CA ALA A 16 14.81 14.72 -8.71
C ALA A 16 16.31 14.95 -8.93
N GLU A 17 16.74 15.04 -10.19
CA GLU A 17 18.13 15.31 -10.55
C GLU A 17 18.62 16.66 -10.02
N ALA A 18 17.79 17.71 -10.12
CA ALA A 18 18.12 19.03 -9.59
C ALA A 18 18.30 19.03 -8.07
N VAL A 19 17.42 18.32 -7.34
CA VAL A 19 17.51 18.17 -5.87
C VAL A 19 18.79 17.41 -5.50
N LEU A 20 19.10 16.30 -6.17
CA LEU A 20 20.33 15.54 -5.94
C LEU A 20 21.58 16.39 -6.18
N ALA A 21 21.60 17.18 -7.26
CA ALA A 21 22.70 18.07 -7.56
C ALA A 21 22.87 19.15 -6.49
N ALA A 22 21.78 19.72 -6.01
CA ALA A 22 21.78 20.70 -4.92
C ALA A 22 22.33 20.09 -3.62
N ILE A 23 21.84 18.91 -3.22
CA ILE A 23 22.32 18.18 -2.03
C ILE A 23 23.82 17.86 -2.15
N THR A 24 24.25 17.36 -3.31
CA THR A 24 25.66 17.04 -3.56
C THR A 24 26.56 18.27 -3.43
N THR A 25 26.06 19.44 -3.80
CA THR A 25 26.80 20.70 -3.70
C THR A 25 26.81 21.25 -2.27
N ALA A 26 25.69 21.14 -1.55
CA ALA A 26 25.52 21.72 -0.23
C ALA A 26 26.07 20.85 0.92
N ALA A 27 25.98 19.52 0.80
CA ALA A 27 26.35 18.60 1.87
C ALA A 27 27.83 18.20 1.78
N PRO A 28 28.65 18.45 2.81
CA PRO A 28 30.05 18.02 2.85
C PRO A 28 30.22 16.51 3.13
N VAL A 29 29.12 15.74 3.15
CA VAL A 29 29.06 14.33 3.52
C VAL A 29 28.16 13.56 2.56
N HIS A 30 28.44 12.26 2.39
CA HIS A 30 27.61 11.37 1.58
C HIS A 30 26.34 10.94 2.33
N LEU A 31 25.16 11.32 1.84
CA LEU A 31 23.87 11.05 2.49
C LEU A 31 23.19 9.74 2.02
N GLY A 32 23.71 9.09 0.98
CA GLY A 32 23.17 7.82 0.46
C GLY A 32 21.68 7.90 0.12
N ARG A 33 20.91 6.86 0.51
CA ARG A 33 19.46 6.75 0.27
C ARG A 33 18.65 7.93 0.81
N PHE A 34 19.16 8.67 1.79
CA PHE A 34 18.47 9.85 2.30
C PHE A 34 18.46 11.00 1.28
N ALA A 35 19.51 11.14 0.46
CA ALA A 35 19.50 12.10 -0.65
C ALA A 35 18.52 11.69 -1.75
N GLU A 36 18.49 10.40 -2.09
CA GLU A 36 17.50 9.84 -3.04
C GLU A 36 16.07 10.08 -2.56
N LEU A 37 15.82 9.91 -1.25
CA LEU A 37 14.52 10.20 -0.66
C LEU A 37 14.16 11.68 -0.76
N SER A 38 15.09 12.58 -0.46
CA SER A 38 14.86 14.03 -0.61
C SER A 38 14.58 14.42 -2.06
N ALA A 39 15.29 13.79 -3.01
CA ALA A 39 15.04 13.94 -4.44
C ALA A 39 13.67 13.44 -4.87
N TRP A 40 13.23 12.30 -4.33
CA TRP A 40 11.87 11.80 -4.54
C TRP A 40 10.83 12.78 -3.97
N VAL A 41 11.02 13.31 -2.76
CA VAL A 41 10.12 14.32 -2.17
C VAL A 41 10.03 15.56 -3.06
N GLY A 42 11.16 16.07 -3.55
CA GLY A 42 11.16 17.20 -4.48
C GLY A 42 10.46 16.88 -5.80
N ALA A 43 10.66 15.69 -6.35
CA ALA A 43 10.02 15.25 -7.59
C ALA A 43 8.49 15.14 -7.45
N VAL A 44 7.98 14.48 -6.41
CA VAL A 44 6.52 14.36 -6.20
C VAL A 44 5.85 15.71 -5.90
N GLN A 45 6.62 16.67 -5.39
CA GLN A 45 6.15 18.05 -5.19
C GLN A 45 6.39 18.96 -6.41
N ALA A 46 7.05 18.47 -7.46
CA ALA A 46 7.56 19.25 -8.59
C ALA A 46 8.37 20.50 -8.16
N ARG A 47 9.19 20.36 -7.12
CA ARG A 47 10.02 21.43 -6.54
C ARG A 47 11.50 21.04 -6.45
N ALA A 48 12.37 21.91 -6.96
CA ALA A 48 13.83 21.76 -6.84
C ALA A 48 14.35 22.00 -5.42
N SER A 49 13.55 22.65 -4.58
CA SER A 49 13.73 22.68 -3.13
C SER A 49 12.50 22.05 -2.51
N ALA A 50 12.64 20.80 -2.08
CA ALA A 50 11.59 20.07 -1.38
C ALA A 50 11.14 20.86 -0.14
N VAL A 51 9.90 20.62 0.29
CA VAL A 51 9.40 21.11 1.58
C VAL A 51 8.86 19.93 2.40
N PRO A 52 8.85 20.01 3.74
CA PRO A 52 8.21 18.99 4.56
C PRO A 52 6.71 18.86 4.23
N PHE A 53 6.19 17.64 4.27
CA PHE A 53 4.75 17.39 4.18
C PHE A 53 4.03 17.95 5.43
N VAL A 54 3.06 18.83 5.20
CA VAL A 54 2.33 19.58 6.22
C VAL A 54 0.93 19.06 6.49
N SER A 55 0.33 18.32 5.55
CA SER A 55 -1.04 17.80 5.64
C SER A 55 -1.12 16.29 5.35
N PRO A 56 -0.28 15.45 6.01
CA PRO A 56 -0.36 14.02 5.84
C PRO A 56 -1.67 13.47 6.39
N ARG A 57 -2.23 12.49 5.70
CA ARG A 57 -3.47 11.80 6.13
C ARG A 57 -3.29 10.31 6.12
N LEU A 58 -3.64 9.67 7.22
CA LEU A 58 -3.73 8.22 7.33
C LEU A 58 -5.11 7.75 6.87
N VAL A 59 -5.13 6.83 5.90
CA VAL A 59 -6.33 6.18 5.39
C VAL A 59 -6.24 4.69 5.69
N VAL A 60 -7.19 4.16 6.45
CA VAL A 60 -7.24 2.74 6.81
C VAL A 60 -8.47 2.10 6.18
N PHE A 61 -8.26 1.15 5.27
CA PHE A 61 -9.35 0.37 4.69
C PHE A 61 -9.66 -0.84 5.57
N ARG A 62 -10.93 -1.09 5.84
CA ARG A 62 -11.39 -2.25 6.63
C ARG A 62 -12.69 -2.86 6.11
N PRO A 63 -12.94 -4.16 6.35
CA PRO A 63 -14.24 -4.74 6.03
C PRO A 63 -15.38 -4.15 6.89
N THR A 64 -16.59 -4.11 6.36
CA THR A 64 -17.79 -3.58 7.06
C THR A 64 -18.27 -4.43 8.23
N ASP A 65 -18.04 -5.74 8.19
CA ASP A 65 -18.49 -6.73 9.17
C ASP A 65 -17.54 -6.88 10.36
N VAL A 66 -16.34 -6.31 10.28
CA VAL A 66 -15.38 -6.26 11.38
C VAL A 66 -15.81 -5.17 12.37
N PRO A 67 -16.06 -5.51 13.65
CA PRO A 67 -16.46 -4.55 14.66
C PRO A 67 -15.45 -3.39 14.77
N HIS A 68 -15.96 -2.16 14.73
CA HIS A 68 -15.12 -0.99 14.95
C HIS A 68 -14.84 -0.82 16.45
N GLU A 69 -13.66 -1.25 16.88
CA GLU A 69 -13.09 -0.87 18.17
C GLU A 69 -12.45 0.52 18.08
N PRO A 70 -12.50 1.35 19.13
CA PRO A 70 -11.86 2.66 19.11
C PRO A 70 -10.32 2.54 18.98
N PRO A 71 -9.63 3.50 18.34
CA PRO A 71 -8.20 3.42 18.02
C PRO A 71 -7.25 3.02 19.16
N PRO A 72 -7.39 3.52 20.41
CA PRO A 72 -6.48 3.13 21.49
C PRO A 72 -6.62 1.67 21.94
N GLN A 73 -7.74 1.01 21.61
CA GLN A 73 -8.00 -0.39 21.93
C GLN A 73 -7.55 -1.33 20.79
N GLN A 74 -7.66 -0.86 19.54
CA GLN A 74 -7.16 -1.60 18.37
C GLN A 74 -5.64 -1.65 18.33
N ASN A 75 -4.99 -0.48 18.40
CA ASN A 75 -3.53 -0.38 18.35
C ASN A 75 -3.05 0.87 19.11
N PRO A 76 -2.56 0.71 20.35
CA PRO A 76 -2.11 1.84 21.16
C PRO A 76 -0.89 2.54 20.57
N VAL A 77 -0.04 1.83 19.80
CA VAL A 77 1.13 2.42 19.15
C VAL A 77 0.70 3.35 18.02
N ARG A 78 -0.22 2.88 17.15
CA ARG A 78 -0.80 3.71 16.08
C ARG A 78 -1.42 4.98 16.66
N HIS A 79 -2.23 4.85 17.71
CA HIS A 79 -2.88 6.00 18.35
C HIS A 79 -1.88 7.05 18.89
N VAL A 80 -0.77 6.60 19.49
CA VAL A 80 0.31 7.50 19.93
C VAL A 80 0.97 8.20 18.74
N LEU A 81 1.23 7.48 17.65
CA LEU A 81 1.84 8.06 16.44
C LEU A 81 0.92 9.10 15.78
N GLU A 82 -0.36 8.79 15.61
CA GLU A 82 -1.37 9.71 15.07
C GLU A 82 -1.41 11.03 15.86
N SER A 83 -1.50 10.92 17.18
CA SER A 83 -1.62 12.08 18.07
C SER A 83 -0.34 12.93 18.14
N THR A 84 0.84 12.30 18.06
CA THR A 84 2.13 13.00 18.15
C THR A 84 2.58 13.61 16.82
N GLN A 85 2.16 13.06 15.70
CA GLN A 85 2.58 13.51 14.36
C GLN A 85 1.59 14.46 13.67
N HIS A 86 0.45 14.75 14.32
CA HIS A 86 -0.64 15.58 13.82
C HIS A 86 -1.19 15.08 12.48
N VAL A 87 -1.49 13.79 12.42
CA VAL A 87 -2.04 13.13 11.23
C VAL A 87 -3.54 12.96 11.39
N ASN A 88 -4.31 13.32 10.36
CA ASN A 88 -5.75 13.04 10.33
C ASN A 88 -5.99 11.57 9.94
N LEU A 89 -6.83 10.86 10.69
CA LEU A 89 -7.27 9.50 10.39
C LEU A 89 -8.59 9.52 9.62
N LEU A 90 -8.65 8.76 8.54
CA LEU A 90 -9.87 8.42 7.81
C LEU A 90 -9.99 6.90 7.71
N GLU A 91 -11.07 6.35 8.26
CA GLU A 91 -11.41 4.94 8.02
C GLU A 91 -12.37 4.81 6.85
N ALA A 92 -12.04 3.92 5.91
CA ALA A 92 -12.88 3.57 4.78
C ALA A 92 -13.34 2.12 4.92
N ALA A 93 -14.65 1.89 4.93
CA ALA A 93 -15.22 0.56 5.02
C ALA A 93 -15.59 0.04 3.63
N TYR A 94 -15.23 -1.21 3.33
CA TYR A 94 -15.63 -1.91 2.10
C TYR A 94 -16.48 -3.15 2.41
N PRO A 95 -17.41 -3.54 1.53
CA PRO A 95 -18.23 -4.73 1.74
C PRO A 95 -17.35 -5.99 1.72
N THR A 96 -17.65 -6.94 2.59
CA THR A 96 -16.97 -8.23 2.62
C THR A 96 -17.56 -9.12 1.54
N SER A 97 -16.77 -9.54 0.56
CA SER A 97 -17.17 -10.58 -0.39
C SER A 97 -17.04 -11.96 0.26
N ALA A 98 -17.81 -12.95 -0.20
CA ALA A 98 -17.55 -14.35 0.10
C ALA A 98 -16.15 -14.71 -0.44
N ALA A 99 -15.12 -14.63 0.39
CA ALA A 99 -13.75 -14.88 -0.01
C ALA A 99 -13.52 -16.38 -0.23
N VAL A 100 -12.92 -16.73 -1.37
CA VAL A 100 -12.35 -18.06 -1.59
C VAL A 100 -11.19 -18.26 -0.60
N GLY A 101 -11.26 -19.30 0.24
CA GLY A 101 -10.13 -19.72 1.08
C GLY A 101 -10.14 -19.27 2.54
N ASN A 102 -11.26 -18.76 3.07
CA ASN A 102 -11.35 -18.58 4.53
C ASN A 102 -11.45 -19.96 5.21
N PRO A 103 -10.54 -20.36 6.14
CA PRO A 103 -10.60 -21.66 6.78
C PRO A 103 -11.86 -21.77 7.67
N GLY A 104 -12.92 -22.32 7.10
CA GLY A 104 -14.24 -22.43 7.72
C GLY A 104 -15.39 -21.84 6.90
N ALA A 105 -15.11 -21.06 5.85
CA ALA A 105 -16.15 -20.65 4.89
C ALA A 105 -16.41 -21.80 3.91
N VAL A 106 -17.45 -22.59 4.21
CA VAL A 106 -18.10 -23.41 3.18
C VAL A 106 -19.02 -22.49 2.42
N SER A 107 -18.50 -21.81 1.41
CA SER A 107 -19.32 -21.05 0.47
C SER A 107 -18.93 -21.43 -0.95
N GLN A 108 -19.83 -22.17 -1.60
CA GLN A 108 -19.89 -22.33 -3.06
C GLN A 108 -20.47 -21.06 -3.73
N ASP A 109 -20.38 -19.91 -3.06
CA ASP A 109 -20.93 -18.67 -3.56
C ASP A 109 -19.94 -18.05 -4.53
N ALA A 110 -20.47 -17.65 -5.68
CA ALA A 110 -19.72 -17.22 -6.84
C ALA A 110 -18.70 -16.14 -6.49
N ALA A 111 -17.55 -16.20 -7.17
CA ALA A 111 -16.60 -15.11 -7.21
C ALA A 111 -17.35 -13.77 -7.41
N PRO A 112 -16.96 -12.67 -6.73
CA PRO A 112 -17.64 -11.38 -6.89
C PRO A 112 -17.82 -11.08 -8.36
N ALA A 113 -19.03 -10.64 -8.72
CA ALA A 113 -19.29 -10.19 -10.07
C ALA A 113 -18.30 -9.07 -10.42
N ASP A 114 -17.91 -8.94 -11.69
CA ASP A 114 -16.99 -7.87 -12.14
C ASP A 114 -17.46 -6.48 -11.66
N ASP A 115 -18.77 -6.29 -11.51
CA ASP A 115 -19.40 -5.08 -10.96
C ASP A 115 -18.99 -4.77 -9.51
N GLU A 116 -18.78 -5.78 -8.65
CA GLU A 116 -18.35 -5.58 -7.26
C GLU A 116 -16.88 -5.15 -7.17
N VAL A 117 -16.02 -5.71 -8.04
CA VAL A 117 -14.62 -5.30 -8.13
C VAL A 117 -14.53 -3.85 -8.60
N ILE A 118 -15.31 -3.48 -9.61
CA ILE A 118 -15.37 -2.10 -10.13
C ILE A 118 -15.91 -1.17 -9.03
N ALA A 119 -17.00 -1.50 -8.37
CA ALA A 119 -17.55 -0.69 -7.29
C ALA A 119 -16.55 -0.51 -6.13
N ALA A 120 -15.77 -1.54 -5.80
CA ALA A 120 -14.71 -1.43 -4.81
C ALA A 120 -13.57 -0.52 -5.29
N GLN A 121 -13.14 -0.61 -6.55
CA GLN A 121 -12.18 0.32 -7.15
C GLN A 121 -12.68 1.76 -7.10
N ASP A 122 -13.95 1.99 -7.45
CA ASP A 122 -14.59 3.30 -7.42
C ASP A 122 -14.63 3.86 -5.99
N LEU A 123 -14.97 3.04 -4.99
CA LEU A 123 -14.88 3.43 -3.58
C LEU A 123 -13.45 3.88 -3.21
N GLY A 124 -12.44 3.13 -3.64
CA GLY A 124 -11.04 3.50 -3.44
C GLY A 124 -10.70 4.87 -4.06
N ALA A 125 -11.16 5.10 -5.28
CA ALA A 125 -11.00 6.36 -6.00
C ALA A 125 -11.69 7.53 -5.28
N GLU A 126 -12.95 7.37 -4.88
CA GLU A 126 -13.72 8.37 -4.13
C GLU A 126 -13.05 8.75 -2.80
N VAL A 127 -12.49 7.76 -2.10
CA VAL A 127 -11.76 7.99 -0.84
C VAL A 127 -10.48 8.79 -1.11
N ALA A 128 -9.73 8.46 -2.17
CA ALA A 128 -8.53 9.22 -2.55
C ALA A 128 -8.89 10.66 -2.93
N ASP A 129 -9.88 10.86 -3.81
CA ASP A 129 -10.34 12.18 -4.24
C ASP A 129 -10.73 13.06 -3.05
N ARG A 130 -11.53 12.53 -2.12
CA ARG A 130 -11.91 13.25 -0.90
C ARG A 130 -10.69 13.69 -0.09
N CYS A 131 -9.73 12.80 0.12
CA CYS A 131 -8.51 13.14 0.88
C CYS A 131 -7.71 14.26 0.20
N ILE A 132 -7.56 14.18 -1.12
CA ILE A 132 -6.78 15.13 -1.92
C ILE A 132 -7.49 16.48 -2.01
N ASP A 133 -8.80 16.49 -2.24
CA ASP A 133 -9.62 17.70 -2.32
C ASP A 133 -9.71 18.43 -0.97
N GLU A 134 -9.61 17.70 0.13
CA GLU A 134 -9.47 18.27 1.49
C GLU A 134 -8.03 18.77 1.78
N GLY A 135 -7.12 18.71 0.81
CA GLY A 135 -5.80 19.32 0.87
C GLY A 135 -4.70 18.44 1.47
N SER A 136 -4.82 17.11 1.38
CA SER A 136 -3.73 16.22 1.75
C SER A 136 -2.59 16.26 0.75
N ASP A 137 -1.36 16.44 1.24
CA ASP A 137 -0.12 16.49 0.44
C ASP A 137 0.68 15.18 0.49
N LEU A 138 0.30 14.27 1.38
CA LEU A 138 0.83 12.92 1.51
C LEU A 138 -0.26 11.99 2.06
N LEU A 139 -0.40 10.80 1.50
CA LEU A 139 -1.31 9.78 1.98
C LEU A 139 -0.51 8.64 2.63
N LEU A 140 -0.92 8.21 3.82
CA LEU A 140 -0.40 7.04 4.50
C LEU A 140 -1.47 5.96 4.39
N LEU A 141 -1.14 4.80 3.82
CA LEU A 141 -2.13 3.78 3.51
C LEU A 141 -1.99 2.59 4.46
N GLY A 142 -3.09 2.23 5.11
CA GLY A 142 -3.22 1.05 5.95
C GLY A 142 -4.40 0.17 5.54
N HIS A 143 -4.37 -1.07 6.01
CA HIS A 143 -5.42 -2.06 5.84
C HIS A 143 -5.60 -2.82 7.15
N ALA A 144 -6.84 -2.87 7.64
CA ALA A 144 -7.18 -3.51 8.90
C ALA A 144 -8.24 -4.59 8.66
N ASP A 145 -7.77 -5.80 8.35
CA ASP A 145 -8.59 -7.01 8.20
C ASP A 145 -8.04 -8.08 9.16
N PRO A 146 -8.89 -8.79 9.93
CA PRO A 146 -8.45 -9.86 10.84
C PRO A 146 -7.91 -11.13 10.17
N SER A 147 -8.16 -11.38 8.88
CA SER A 147 -7.71 -12.61 8.19
C SER A 147 -7.35 -12.44 6.71
N PRO A 148 -6.52 -11.46 6.32
CA PRO A 148 -6.31 -11.13 4.92
C PRO A 148 -5.22 -11.98 4.25
N ASP A 149 -4.37 -12.63 5.06
CA ASP A 149 -3.13 -13.26 4.61
C ASP A 149 -3.33 -14.27 3.48
N VAL A 150 -4.40 -15.07 3.51
CA VAL A 150 -4.64 -16.12 2.50
C VAL A 150 -4.98 -15.50 1.14
N GLY A 151 -5.92 -14.55 1.12
CA GLY A 151 -6.38 -13.90 -0.11
C GLY A 151 -5.29 -13.05 -0.75
N ILE A 152 -4.54 -12.31 0.08
CA ILE A 152 -3.37 -11.52 -0.36
C ILE A 152 -2.28 -12.44 -0.90
N ALA A 153 -1.90 -13.48 -0.15
CA ALA A 153 -0.86 -14.42 -0.59
C ALA A 153 -1.27 -15.16 -1.87
N ALA A 154 -2.52 -15.59 -2.01
CA ALA A 154 -3.00 -16.23 -3.23
C ALA A 154 -2.98 -15.27 -4.43
N THR A 155 -3.40 -14.02 -4.24
CA THR A 155 -3.37 -13.00 -5.30
C THR A 155 -1.95 -12.73 -5.74
N LEU A 156 -1.05 -12.43 -4.80
CA LEU A 156 0.36 -12.18 -5.09
C LEU A 156 1.04 -13.41 -5.70
N GLY A 157 0.78 -14.59 -5.15
CA GLY A 157 1.33 -15.85 -5.65
C GLY A 157 0.89 -16.13 -7.09
N HIS A 158 -0.35 -15.80 -7.46
CA HIS A 158 -0.81 -15.92 -8.84
C HIS A 158 -0.14 -14.89 -9.76
N LEU A 159 -0.04 -13.64 -9.32
CA LEU A 159 0.57 -12.54 -10.09
C LEU A 159 2.06 -12.79 -10.39
N LEU A 160 2.79 -13.37 -9.42
CA LEU A 160 4.24 -13.54 -9.45
C LEU A 160 4.69 -14.99 -9.69
N SER A 161 3.76 -15.95 -9.86
CA SER A 161 4.06 -17.39 -10.02
C SER A 161 4.73 -18.05 -8.81
N LEU A 162 4.45 -17.58 -7.60
CA LEU A 162 5.06 -18.12 -6.39
C LEU A 162 4.38 -19.41 -5.96
N ALA A 163 5.15 -20.32 -5.37
CA ALA A 163 4.58 -21.46 -4.68
C ALA A 163 3.81 -21.00 -3.42
N PRO A 164 2.81 -21.78 -2.94
CA PRO A 164 2.00 -21.38 -1.78
C PRO A 164 2.80 -20.99 -0.54
N HIS A 165 3.91 -21.69 -0.27
CA HIS A 165 4.76 -21.45 0.90
C HIS A 165 5.66 -20.22 0.74
N GLU A 166 5.99 -19.84 -0.49
CA GLU A 166 6.74 -18.62 -0.79
C GLU A 166 5.83 -17.40 -0.66
N ALA A 167 4.58 -17.52 -1.12
CA ALA A 167 3.60 -16.43 -1.04
C ALA A 167 3.12 -16.16 0.40
N LEU A 168 2.81 -17.21 1.16
CA LEU A 168 2.36 -17.07 2.54
C LEU A 168 3.52 -16.79 3.51
N GLY A 169 4.69 -17.38 3.25
CA GLY A 169 5.78 -17.44 4.24
C GLY A 169 5.36 -18.22 5.49
N GLN A 170 6.07 -18.01 6.59
CA GLN A 170 5.72 -18.53 7.92
C GLN A 170 5.61 -17.34 8.89
N PRO A 171 4.39 -16.80 9.11
CA PRO A 171 4.21 -15.64 9.97
C PRO A 171 4.63 -15.94 11.42
N SER A 172 5.24 -14.94 12.07
CA SER A 172 5.64 -15.05 13.47
C SER A 172 4.42 -15.19 14.37
N GLY A 173 4.46 -16.11 15.33
CA GLY A 173 3.40 -16.29 16.32
C GLY A 173 2.23 -17.20 15.90
N LEU A 174 2.24 -17.76 14.69
CA LEU A 174 1.33 -18.85 14.32
C LEU A 174 1.88 -20.21 14.74
N SER A 175 1.01 -21.11 15.21
CA SER A 175 1.38 -22.52 15.39
C SER A 175 1.54 -23.20 14.02
N ASP A 176 2.31 -24.28 13.97
CA ASP A 176 2.51 -25.05 12.74
C ASP A 176 1.16 -25.56 12.18
N GLU A 177 0.22 -25.95 13.05
CA GLU A 177 -1.12 -26.37 12.63
C GLU A 177 -1.92 -25.24 11.98
N ALA A 178 -1.93 -24.05 12.61
CA ALA A 178 -2.62 -22.88 12.08
C ALA A 178 -2.00 -22.44 10.74
N TRP A 179 -0.66 -22.48 10.65
CA TRP A 179 0.06 -22.19 9.42
C TRP A 179 -0.26 -23.19 8.31
N MET A 180 -0.25 -24.50 8.59
CA MET A 180 -0.58 -25.53 7.59
C MET A 180 -2.00 -25.37 7.03
N VAL A 181 -2.98 -25.01 7.88
CA VAL A 181 -4.36 -24.74 7.44
C VAL A 181 -4.40 -23.57 6.45
N ARG A 182 -3.72 -22.46 6.76
CA ARG A 182 -3.63 -21.30 5.86
C ARG A 182 -2.89 -21.63 4.58
N LEU A 183 -1.80 -22.39 4.67
CA LEU A 183 -1.01 -22.81 3.51
C LEU A 183 -1.83 -23.68 2.54
N MET A 184 -2.65 -24.59 3.07
CA MET A 184 -3.58 -25.38 2.27
C MET A 184 -4.62 -24.49 1.58
N ALA A 185 -5.17 -23.49 2.30
CA ALA A 185 -6.11 -22.55 1.70
C ALA A 185 -5.49 -21.72 0.57
N VAL A 186 -4.24 -21.25 0.74
CA VAL A 186 -3.49 -20.55 -0.33
C VAL A 186 -3.27 -21.47 -1.53
N ARG A 187 -2.89 -22.73 -1.30
CA ARG A 187 -2.74 -23.72 -2.38
C ARG A 187 -4.03 -23.91 -3.16
N ASP A 188 -5.15 -24.04 -2.47
CA ASP A 188 -6.45 -24.29 -3.10
C ASP A 188 -6.92 -23.07 -3.88
N ALA A 189 -6.75 -21.86 -3.34
CA ALA A 189 -7.01 -20.60 -4.04
C ALA A 189 -6.15 -20.43 -5.31
N LEU A 190 -4.85 -20.74 -5.24
CA LEU A 190 -3.96 -20.73 -6.42
C LEU A 190 -4.37 -21.78 -7.46
N HIS A 191 -4.85 -22.95 -7.02
CA HIS A 191 -5.37 -23.96 -7.92
C HIS A 191 -6.64 -23.49 -8.65
N GLU A 192 -7.54 -22.81 -7.94
CA GLU A 192 -8.74 -22.23 -8.52
C GLU A 192 -8.44 -21.10 -9.51
N ALA A 193 -7.45 -20.26 -9.19
CA ALA A 193 -7.00 -19.17 -10.03
C ALA A 193 -6.13 -19.61 -11.23
N ARG A 194 -5.71 -20.88 -11.33
CA ARG A 194 -4.71 -21.35 -12.32
C ARG A 194 -4.99 -20.97 -13.78
N SER A 195 -6.27 -20.90 -14.16
CA SER A 195 -6.71 -20.57 -15.52
C SER A 195 -7.16 -19.12 -15.67
N CYS A 196 -7.09 -18.34 -14.59
CA CYS A 196 -7.41 -16.92 -14.58
C CYS A 196 -6.26 -16.13 -15.23
N PRO A 197 -6.56 -15.19 -16.14
CA PRO A 197 -5.56 -14.24 -16.61
C PRO A 197 -4.85 -13.56 -15.44
N ARG A 198 -3.57 -13.22 -15.62
CA ARG A 198 -2.76 -12.48 -14.63
C ARG A 198 -2.97 -10.98 -14.73
N GLU A 199 -4.19 -10.60 -15.03
CA GLU A 199 -4.64 -9.23 -15.15
C GLU A 199 -5.33 -8.81 -13.84
N PRO A 200 -5.23 -7.54 -13.41
CA PRO A 200 -5.69 -7.10 -12.10
C PRO A 200 -7.18 -7.40 -11.83
N ARG A 201 -8.08 -7.03 -12.74
CA ARG A 201 -9.52 -7.24 -12.53
C ARG A 201 -9.93 -8.72 -12.49
N PRO A 202 -9.53 -9.58 -13.46
CA PRO A 202 -9.88 -10.99 -13.41
C PRO A 202 -9.44 -11.69 -12.13
N ILE A 203 -8.22 -11.42 -11.62
CA ILE A 203 -7.74 -12.11 -10.41
C ILE A 203 -8.45 -11.63 -9.14
N LEU A 204 -8.71 -10.32 -9.03
CA LEU A 204 -9.46 -9.75 -7.90
C LEU A 204 -10.88 -10.31 -7.85
N GLY A 205 -11.53 -10.40 -9.02
CA GLY A 205 -12.82 -11.03 -9.20
C GLY A 205 -12.77 -12.50 -8.79
N ARG A 206 -11.84 -13.27 -9.36
CA ARG A 206 -11.71 -14.71 -9.09
C ARG A 206 -11.48 -15.04 -7.62
N LEU A 207 -10.67 -14.27 -6.90
CA LEU A 207 -10.28 -14.57 -5.53
C LEU A 207 -11.09 -13.82 -4.47
N GLY A 208 -12.14 -13.08 -4.84
CA GLY A 208 -12.97 -12.40 -3.85
C GLY A 208 -12.32 -11.18 -3.19
N GLN A 209 -11.31 -10.56 -3.80
CA GLN A 209 -10.42 -9.60 -3.13
C GLN A 209 -10.88 -8.14 -3.28
N VAL A 210 -12.11 -7.85 -2.85
CA VAL A 210 -12.69 -6.49 -2.87
C VAL A 210 -11.89 -5.47 -2.07
N GLY A 211 -11.25 -5.87 -0.95
CA GLY A 211 -10.36 -4.99 -0.19
C GLY A 211 -9.13 -4.55 -1.00
N LEU A 212 -8.49 -5.48 -1.73
CA LEU A 212 -7.38 -5.15 -2.64
C LEU A 212 -7.86 -4.31 -3.83
N ALA A 213 -9.08 -4.54 -4.33
CA ALA A 213 -9.67 -3.72 -5.38
C ALA A 213 -9.83 -2.26 -4.93
N ALA A 214 -10.32 -2.02 -3.72
CA ALA A 214 -10.42 -0.68 -3.14
C ALA A 214 -9.05 -0.01 -2.93
N LEU A 215 -8.08 -0.72 -2.36
CA LEU A 215 -6.72 -0.22 -2.23
C LEU A 215 -6.09 0.10 -3.60
N THR A 216 -6.36 -0.71 -4.62
CA THR A 216 -5.87 -0.49 -6.00
C THR A 216 -6.46 0.78 -6.59
N GLY A 217 -7.78 0.99 -6.48
CA GLY A 217 -8.45 2.21 -6.96
C GLY A 217 -7.94 3.46 -6.24
N PHE A 218 -7.69 3.37 -4.94
CA PHE A 218 -7.09 4.44 -4.15
C PHE A 218 -5.68 4.81 -4.65
N LEU A 219 -4.82 3.83 -4.89
CA LEU A 219 -3.44 4.05 -5.33
C LEU A 219 -3.37 4.63 -6.75
N VAL A 220 -4.17 4.09 -7.68
CA VAL A 220 -4.27 4.62 -9.05
C VAL A 220 -4.73 6.08 -9.05
N THR A 221 -5.78 6.38 -8.29
CA THR A 221 -6.33 7.75 -8.22
C THR A 221 -5.35 8.72 -7.58
N SER A 222 -4.68 8.31 -6.51
CA SER A 222 -3.64 9.12 -5.86
C SER A 222 -2.50 9.46 -6.81
N ALA A 223 -1.99 8.47 -7.54
CA ALA A 223 -0.92 8.66 -8.53
C ALA A 223 -1.37 9.52 -9.72
N THR A 224 -2.57 9.30 -10.24
CA THR A 224 -3.16 10.12 -11.32
C THR A 224 -3.29 11.58 -10.91
N ARG A 225 -3.62 11.84 -9.65
CA ARG A 225 -3.77 13.17 -9.08
C ARG A 225 -2.47 13.78 -8.57
N GLY A 226 -1.35 13.07 -8.72
CA GLY A 226 -0.03 13.54 -8.34
C GLY A 226 0.13 13.73 -6.83
N VAL A 227 -0.51 12.88 -6.03
CA VAL A 227 -0.33 12.86 -4.57
C VAL A 227 0.38 11.58 -4.14
N PRO A 228 1.54 11.68 -3.46
CA PRO A 228 2.32 10.51 -3.09
C PRO A 228 1.66 9.69 -1.98
N VAL A 229 1.98 8.38 -1.96
CA VAL A 229 1.46 7.44 -0.97
C VAL A 229 2.59 6.68 -0.27
N VAL A 230 2.50 6.53 1.05
CA VAL A 230 3.35 5.63 1.84
C VAL A 230 2.61 4.32 2.07
N LEU A 231 3.17 3.24 1.52
CA LEU A 231 2.68 1.86 1.67
C LEU A 231 3.12 1.29 3.02
N ASP A 232 2.25 0.53 3.67
CA ASP A 232 2.53 -0.13 4.95
C ASP A 232 2.81 -1.63 4.73
N GLY A 233 1.77 -2.47 4.82
CA GLY A 233 1.88 -3.93 4.86
C GLY A 233 1.70 -4.67 3.51
N PRO A 234 1.56 -6.01 3.55
CA PRO A 234 1.39 -6.86 2.36
C PRO A 234 0.15 -6.52 1.54
N ALA A 235 -0.95 -6.07 2.15
CA ALA A 235 -2.15 -5.66 1.42
C ALA A 235 -1.87 -4.46 0.51
N THR A 236 -1.28 -3.41 1.07
CA THR A 236 -0.99 -2.16 0.36
C THR A 236 0.07 -2.35 -0.74
N THR A 237 1.08 -3.18 -0.49
CA THR A 237 2.13 -3.49 -1.48
C THR A 237 1.64 -4.42 -2.59
N THR A 238 0.72 -5.36 -2.29
CA THR A 238 0.06 -6.17 -3.32
C THR A 238 -0.88 -5.32 -4.19
N ALA A 239 -1.62 -4.40 -3.57
CA ALA A 239 -2.44 -3.43 -4.29
C ALA A 239 -1.59 -2.49 -5.18
N ALA A 240 -0.37 -2.15 -4.75
CA ALA A 240 0.57 -1.38 -5.57
C ALA A 240 1.00 -2.13 -6.84
N ILE A 241 1.23 -3.46 -6.79
CA ILE A 241 1.50 -4.26 -8.00
C ILE A 241 0.29 -4.21 -8.95
N LEU A 242 -0.91 -4.39 -8.41
CA LEU A 242 -2.14 -4.34 -9.20
C LEU A 242 -2.30 -2.97 -9.86
N ALA A 243 -2.05 -1.89 -9.12
CA ALA A 243 -2.13 -0.52 -9.62
C ALA A 243 -1.05 -0.22 -10.67
N GLU A 244 0.20 -0.64 -10.48
CA GLU A 244 1.28 -0.50 -11.46
C GLU A 244 0.97 -1.27 -12.76
N ARG A 245 0.37 -2.45 -12.67
CA ARG A 245 -0.05 -3.22 -13.86
C ARG A 245 -1.21 -2.57 -14.62
N LEU A 246 -2.10 -1.85 -13.92
CA LEU A 246 -3.16 -1.06 -14.56
C LEU A 246 -2.61 0.23 -15.18
N HIS A 247 -1.67 0.88 -14.48
CA HIS A 247 -1.08 2.16 -14.84
C HIS A 247 0.43 2.14 -14.66
N PRO A 248 1.18 1.71 -15.69
CA PRO A 248 2.64 1.69 -15.63
C PRO A 248 3.22 3.07 -15.32
N GLY A 249 4.15 3.14 -14.37
CA GLY A 249 4.74 4.38 -13.85
C GLY A 249 4.06 4.93 -12.59
N ALA A 250 2.95 4.34 -12.12
CA ALA A 250 2.29 4.75 -10.90
C ALA A 250 3.14 4.50 -9.63
N SER A 251 3.96 3.46 -9.63
CA SER A 251 4.91 3.12 -8.57
C SER A 251 5.88 4.25 -8.22
N ALA A 252 6.18 5.15 -9.15
CA ALA A 252 7.05 6.30 -8.89
C ALA A 252 6.44 7.30 -7.88
N TRP A 253 5.11 7.25 -7.66
CA TRP A 253 4.41 8.06 -6.68
C TRP A 253 4.40 7.47 -5.27
N TRP A 254 4.94 6.26 -5.08
CA TRP A 254 4.83 5.56 -3.82
C TRP A 254 6.20 5.25 -3.21
N VAL A 255 6.22 5.13 -1.89
CA VAL A 255 7.35 4.59 -1.12
C VAL A 255 6.81 3.61 -0.10
N SER A 256 7.62 2.64 0.31
CA SER A 256 7.25 1.70 1.39
C SER A 256 7.80 2.19 2.72
N GLY A 257 6.92 2.31 3.72
CA GLY A 257 7.25 2.83 5.04
C GLY A 257 8.22 1.92 5.79
N GLN A 258 7.80 0.71 6.15
CA GLN A 258 8.67 -0.24 6.85
C GLN A 258 8.44 -1.68 6.38
N LEU A 259 9.47 -2.50 6.51
CA LEU A 259 9.41 -3.93 6.23
C LEU A 259 9.06 -4.75 7.48
N GLY A 260 7.93 -5.44 7.41
CA GLY A 260 7.51 -6.47 8.37
C GLY A 260 8.13 -7.85 8.09
N SER A 261 7.60 -8.86 8.77
CA SER A 261 8.00 -10.26 8.62
C SER A 261 7.29 -10.99 7.46
N SER A 262 6.25 -10.38 6.87
CA SER A 262 5.47 -10.95 5.76
C SER A 262 6.32 -11.27 4.52
N ALA A 263 6.22 -12.52 4.03
CA ALA A 263 6.84 -12.93 2.78
C ALA A 263 6.18 -12.26 1.57
N ALA A 264 4.86 -12.05 1.63
CA ALA A 264 4.11 -11.37 0.59
C ALA A 264 4.61 -9.93 0.40
N GLN A 265 4.79 -9.17 1.48
CA GLN A 265 5.31 -7.80 1.40
C GLN A 265 6.70 -7.78 0.74
N ARG A 266 7.62 -8.68 1.15
CA ARG A 266 8.97 -8.76 0.55
C ARG A 266 8.95 -9.07 -0.94
N ALA A 267 8.15 -10.06 -1.34
CA ALA A 267 8.01 -10.41 -2.75
C ALA A 267 7.39 -9.27 -3.56
N ALA A 268 6.41 -8.57 -2.99
CA ALA A 268 5.77 -7.44 -3.64
C ALA A 268 6.72 -6.26 -3.86
N LEU A 269 7.51 -5.91 -2.83
CA LEU A 269 8.52 -4.86 -2.92
C LEU A 269 9.64 -5.20 -3.90
N ALA A 270 10.01 -6.48 -4.02
CA ALA A 270 10.99 -6.92 -5.02
C ALA A 270 10.48 -6.77 -6.46
N GLU A 271 9.22 -7.12 -6.74
CA GLU A 271 8.59 -6.91 -8.06
C GLU A 271 8.49 -5.41 -8.40
N LEU A 272 8.18 -4.56 -7.41
CA LEU A 272 8.07 -3.11 -7.58
C LEU A 272 9.44 -2.40 -7.61
N GLU A 273 10.54 -3.14 -7.48
CA GLU A 273 11.90 -2.60 -7.33
C GLU A 273 12.01 -1.52 -6.23
N MET A 274 11.20 -1.65 -5.18
CA MET A 274 11.02 -0.65 -4.14
C MET A 274 11.72 -1.07 -2.85
N GLU A 275 12.70 -0.30 -2.39
CA GLU A 275 13.33 -0.55 -1.10
C GLU A 275 12.58 0.19 0.04
N PRO A 276 12.17 -0.50 1.12
CA PRO A 276 11.47 0.14 2.24
C PRO A 276 12.37 1.15 2.96
N LEU A 277 11.76 2.18 3.55
CA LEU A 277 12.47 3.23 4.28
C LEU A 277 12.99 2.72 5.63
N LEU A 278 12.27 1.79 6.24
CA LEU A 278 12.58 1.21 7.55
C LEU A 278 12.53 -0.32 7.50
N ARG A 279 13.28 -0.97 8.40
CA ARG A 279 13.24 -2.43 8.60
C ARG A 279 13.09 -2.73 10.09
N LEU A 280 11.90 -2.48 10.61
CA LEU A 280 11.61 -2.59 12.04
C LEU A 280 10.94 -3.91 12.42
N GLY A 281 10.42 -4.66 11.44
CA GLY A 281 9.73 -5.93 11.70
C GLY A 281 8.38 -5.73 12.39
N VAL A 282 7.71 -4.61 12.10
CA VAL A 282 6.34 -4.36 12.59
C VAL A 282 5.37 -5.12 11.70
N ASP A 283 4.48 -5.93 12.27
CA ASP A 283 3.50 -6.74 11.53
C ASP A 283 2.06 -6.21 11.71
N SER A 284 1.94 -4.92 12.04
CA SER A 284 0.66 -4.22 12.06
C SER A 284 0.46 -3.53 10.72
N ASP A 285 -0.58 -3.95 9.98
CA ASP A 285 -0.85 -3.48 8.61
C ASP A 285 -1.78 -2.25 8.57
N ASP A 286 -2.20 -1.77 9.74
CA ASP A 286 -3.19 -0.71 9.97
C ASP A 286 -2.69 0.71 9.71
N GLY A 287 -1.56 0.86 9.00
CA GLY A 287 -0.89 2.13 8.69
C GLY A 287 0.22 2.50 9.67
N THR A 288 0.50 1.67 10.67
CA THR A 288 1.53 1.92 11.68
C THR A 288 2.91 2.09 11.03
N GLY A 289 3.29 1.24 10.07
CA GLY A 289 4.59 1.36 9.43
C GLY A 289 4.72 2.57 8.51
N ALA A 290 3.64 3.00 7.89
CA ALA A 290 3.59 4.25 7.12
C ALA A 290 3.77 5.47 8.04
N LEU A 291 3.11 5.50 9.21
CA LEU A 291 3.30 6.54 10.22
C LEU A 291 4.73 6.58 10.79
N LEU A 292 5.36 5.42 11.00
CA LEU A 292 6.74 5.35 11.48
C LEU A 292 7.74 5.98 10.49
N ALA A 293 7.45 5.96 9.19
CA ALA A 293 8.30 6.55 8.16
C ALA A 293 8.09 8.06 7.98
N LEU A 294 6.96 8.62 8.40
CA LEU A 294 6.60 10.03 8.18
C LEU A 294 7.66 11.03 8.69
N PRO A 295 8.28 10.88 9.88
CA PRO A 295 9.32 11.79 10.33
C PRO A 295 10.53 11.86 9.39
N ILE A 296 10.92 10.72 8.80
CA ILE A 296 12.05 10.66 7.85
C ILE A 296 11.70 11.39 6.56
N LEU A 297 10.47 11.24 6.07
CA LEU A 297 9.97 11.97 4.89
C LEU A 297 9.93 13.48 5.12
N ARG A 298 9.46 13.93 6.29
CA ARG A 298 9.47 15.36 6.66
C ARG A 298 10.89 15.90 6.73
N LEU A 299 11.83 15.16 7.32
CA LEU A 299 13.25 15.53 7.36
C LEU A 299 13.86 15.60 5.96
N ALA A 300 13.52 14.66 5.07
CA ALA A 300 13.98 14.68 3.69
C ALA A 300 13.46 15.91 2.92
N GLY A 301 12.25 16.37 3.24
CA GLY A 301 11.69 17.62 2.74
C GLY A 301 12.34 18.90 3.30
N ASP A 302 12.87 18.88 4.54
CA ASP A 302 13.51 20.07 5.16
C ASP A 302 15.00 20.21 4.78
N LEU A 303 15.59 19.20 4.14
CA LEU A 303 17.05 19.08 3.97
C LEU A 303 17.71 20.28 3.27
N LEU A 304 17.06 20.86 2.26
CA LEU A 304 17.58 21.99 1.49
C LEU A 304 17.06 23.36 1.98
N ASP A 305 16.13 23.38 2.93
CA ASP A 305 15.55 24.61 3.50
C ASP A 305 16.37 25.12 4.71
N ALA A 306 17.34 24.34 5.18
CA ALA A 306 18.14 24.63 6.38
C ALA A 306 19.02 25.89 6.29
N ASP A 307 19.28 26.42 5.10
CA ASP A 307 20.09 27.63 4.86
C ASP A 307 19.29 28.95 4.94
N GLN A 308 17.97 28.91 5.23
CA GLN A 308 17.11 30.10 5.32
C GLN A 308 16.62 30.47 6.73
N ARG A 309 17.12 29.83 7.80
CA ARG A 309 16.74 30.12 9.20
C ARG A 309 17.85 30.78 10.01
#